data_AF-A0A2N1J5S9-F1
#
_entry.id   AF-A0A2N1J5S9-F1
#
_cell.length_a   1.000
_cell.length_b   1.000
_cell.length_c   1.000
_cell.angle_alpha   90.00
_cell.angle_beta   90.00
_cell.angle_gamma   90.00
#
_symmetry.space_group_name_H-M   'P 1'
#
loop_
_entity.id
_entity.type
_entity.pdbx_description
1 polymer ?
#
loop_
_entity_poly.entity_id
_entity_poly.type
_entity_poly.pdbx_seq_one_letter_code
_entity_poly.pdbx_strand_id
1 'polypeptide(L)'
;MITKKDIVEEIRQELSDSKSLDEILKDLEYEVNLSKWAYRFSTQEFEKKQNLSRKLFHYVLSNAQDYRDYVDFAYYISKKDGLADDDLSKEAYKLAISKITLFRDLRSIADILAKPKDSFYDENMAKSVYKEAIEKASSAYEYLTLAESLCDKSLLNDKQWAKEVYKLALKIASTSDEYEAIAESILNEDNLDDEKWANEVFSISSKLEDN
;
A
#
# COMPACT_ATOMS: atom_id res chain seq x y z
N MET A 1 -8.77 -17.43 25.22
CA MET A 1 -8.28 -16.20 24.59
C MET A 1 -6.80 -16.13 24.89
N ILE A 2 -5.92 -16.11 23.88
CA ILE A 2 -4.47 -15.98 24.11
C ILE A 2 -4.23 -14.54 24.55
N THR A 3 -3.64 -14.34 25.73
CA THR A 3 -3.34 -13.00 26.25
C THR A 3 -1.91 -12.58 25.88
N LYS A 4 -1.64 -11.27 25.88
CA LYS A 4 -0.27 -10.76 25.75
C LYS A 4 0.68 -11.39 26.76
N LYS A 5 0.20 -11.61 27.98
CA LYS A 5 0.97 -12.24 29.07
C LYS A 5 1.39 -13.67 28.72
N ASP A 6 0.50 -14.46 28.11
CA ASP A 6 0.81 -15.83 27.70
C ASP A 6 1.90 -15.86 26.63
N ILE A 7 1.82 -14.95 25.64
CA ILE A 7 2.83 -14.82 24.57
C ILE A 7 4.19 -14.39 25.15
N VAL A 8 4.20 -13.43 26.08
CA VAL A 8 5.45 -12.97 26.74
C VAL A 8 6.11 -14.10 27.53
N GLU A 9 5.32 -14.92 28.23
CA GLU A 9 5.86 -16.03 29.00
C GLU A 9 6.45 -17.11 28.09
N GLU A 10 5.76 -17.45 27.00
CA GLU A 10 6.27 -18.38 25.99
C GLU A 10 7.54 -17.87 25.32
N ILE A 11 7.62 -16.56 25.00
CA ILE A 11 8.86 -15.92 24.49
C ILE A 11 10.01 -16.11 25.48
N ARG A 12 9.80 -15.86 26.78
CA ARG A 12 10.85 -16.03 27.80
C ARG A 12 11.35 -17.46 27.90
N GLN A 13 10.44 -18.43 27.76
CA GLN A 13 10.77 -19.84 27.84
C GLN A 13 11.48 -20.34 26.58
N GLU A 14 10.97 -19.96 25.41
CA GLU A 14 11.45 -20.48 24.13
C GLU A 14 12.66 -19.72 23.57
N LEU A 15 12.89 -18.48 24.02
CA LEU A 15 13.93 -17.57 23.53
C LEU A 15 14.84 -17.07 24.65
N SER A 16 14.98 -17.84 25.74
CA SER A 16 15.82 -17.47 26.90
C SER A 16 17.26 -17.12 26.53
N ASP A 17 17.81 -17.82 25.52
CA ASP A 17 19.20 -17.69 25.07
C ASP A 17 19.34 -16.74 23.87
N SER A 18 18.23 -16.13 23.42
CA SER A 18 18.24 -15.22 22.28
C SER A 18 18.84 -13.87 22.66
N LYS A 19 19.79 -13.40 21.84
CA LYS A 19 20.36 -12.05 21.95
C LYS A 19 19.33 -10.94 21.72
N SER A 20 18.20 -11.26 21.09
CA SER A 20 17.12 -10.31 20.82
C SER A 20 16.03 -10.32 21.90
N LEU A 21 16.14 -11.12 22.96
CA LEU A 21 15.08 -11.27 23.96
C LEU A 21 14.66 -9.93 24.57
N ASP A 22 15.61 -9.10 24.99
CA ASP A 22 15.30 -7.80 25.61
C ASP A 22 14.60 -6.85 24.62
N GLU A 23 15.02 -6.86 23.35
CA GLU A 23 14.39 -6.06 22.28
C GLU A 23 12.96 -6.54 22.01
N ILE A 24 12.76 -7.86 21.90
CA ILE A 24 11.44 -8.48 21.72
C ILE A 24 10.51 -8.07 22.86
N LEU A 25 10.96 -8.22 24.11
CA LEU A 25 10.12 -7.93 25.28
C LEU A 25 9.78 -6.44 25.38
N LYS A 26 10.72 -5.56 25.06
CA LYS A 26 10.49 -4.12 24.98
C LYS A 26 9.47 -3.76 23.91
N ASP A 27 9.60 -4.34 22.71
CA ASP A 27 8.67 -4.10 21.61
C ASP A 27 7.26 -4.63 21.92
N LEU A 28 7.15 -5.77 22.62
CA LEU A 28 5.86 -6.27 23.14
C LEU A 28 5.25 -5.38 24.22
N GLU A 29 6.07 -4.76 25.07
CA GLU A 29 5.61 -3.84 26.11
C GLU A 29 4.95 -2.61 25.50
N TYR A 30 5.59 -2.00 24.50
CA TYR A 30 5.13 -0.79 23.81
C TYR A 30 4.22 -1.06 22.60
N GLU A 31 3.98 -2.34 22.28
CA GLU A 31 3.14 -2.78 21.14
C GLU A 31 3.62 -2.26 19.78
N VAL A 32 4.94 -2.27 19.59
CA VAL A 32 5.60 -1.84 18.36
C VAL A 32 6.23 -3.03 17.64
N ASN A 33 6.32 -2.96 16.30
CA ASN A 33 6.97 -3.98 15.46
C ASN A 33 6.43 -5.42 15.62
N LEU A 34 5.22 -5.60 16.15
CA LEU A 34 4.73 -6.93 16.52
C LEU A 34 4.55 -7.85 15.30
N SER A 35 4.06 -7.34 14.16
CA SER A 35 3.97 -8.10 12.90
C SER A 35 5.35 -8.56 12.43
N LYS A 36 6.36 -7.70 12.56
CA LYS A 36 7.76 -8.01 12.21
C LYS A 36 8.31 -9.13 13.09
N TRP A 37 8.08 -9.06 14.40
CA TRP A 37 8.49 -10.13 15.31
C TRP A 37 7.76 -11.44 15.03
N ALA A 38 6.45 -11.38 14.79
CA ALA A 38 5.65 -12.54 14.42
C ALA A 38 6.20 -13.19 13.15
N TYR A 39 6.54 -12.40 12.14
CA TYR A 39 7.23 -12.88 10.94
C TYR A 39 8.58 -13.50 11.29
N ARG A 40 9.47 -12.82 12.01
CA ARG A 40 10.82 -13.33 12.35
C ARG A 40 10.75 -14.68 13.06
N PHE A 41 9.82 -14.86 13.99
CA PHE A 41 9.59 -16.14 14.66
C PHE A 41 9.28 -17.29 13.71
N SER A 42 8.69 -17.02 12.54
CA SER A 42 8.44 -18.05 11.51
C SER A 42 9.63 -18.36 10.62
N THR A 43 10.69 -17.55 10.66
CA THR A 43 11.89 -17.72 9.81
C THR A 43 12.93 -18.65 10.45
N GLN A 44 13.98 -18.97 9.70
CA GLN A 44 15.13 -19.73 10.19
C GLN A 44 15.88 -19.05 11.34
N GLU A 45 15.80 -17.72 11.44
CA GLU A 45 16.43 -16.95 12.52
C GLU A 45 16.03 -17.46 13.91
N PHE A 46 14.77 -17.88 14.05
CA PHE A 46 14.17 -18.36 15.29
C PHE A 46 13.74 -19.81 15.19
N GLU A 47 14.48 -20.62 14.40
CA GLU A 47 14.24 -22.06 14.25
C GLU A 47 12.80 -22.40 13.81
N LYS A 48 12.16 -21.49 13.06
CA LYS A 48 10.77 -21.63 12.61
C LYS A 48 9.80 -21.95 13.75
N LYS A 49 9.82 -21.16 14.82
CA LYS A 49 8.80 -21.16 15.89
C LYS A 49 7.43 -20.69 15.38
N GLN A 50 6.82 -21.48 14.47
CA GLN A 50 5.58 -21.16 13.77
C GLN A 50 4.39 -21.02 14.71
N ASN A 51 4.33 -21.79 15.80
CA ASN A 51 3.25 -21.68 16.78
C ASN A 51 3.29 -20.32 17.48
N LEU A 52 4.46 -19.90 17.96
CA LEU A 52 4.66 -18.60 18.58
C LEU A 52 4.37 -17.45 17.59
N SER A 53 4.86 -17.59 16.35
CA SER A 53 4.54 -16.67 15.24
C SER A 53 3.03 -16.52 15.04
N ARG A 54 2.28 -17.62 14.90
CA ARG A 54 0.83 -17.62 14.70
C ARG A 54 0.09 -16.98 15.88
N LYS A 55 0.52 -17.25 17.12
CA LYS A 55 -0.06 -16.62 18.33
C LYS A 55 0.14 -15.11 18.32
N LEU A 56 1.34 -14.65 17.99
CA LEU A 56 1.62 -13.21 17.92
C LEU A 56 0.88 -12.54 16.76
N PHE A 57 0.81 -13.15 15.57
CA PHE A 57 -0.02 -12.64 14.48
C PHE A 57 -1.50 -12.55 14.86
N HIS A 58 -2.05 -13.56 15.55
CA HIS A 58 -3.42 -13.51 16.03
C HIS A 58 -3.63 -12.36 17.04
N TYR A 59 -2.66 -12.12 17.92
CA TYR A 59 -2.69 -10.98 18.83
C TYR A 59 -2.67 -9.65 18.07
N VAL A 60 -1.76 -9.50 17.10
CA VAL A 60 -1.66 -8.30 16.26
C VAL A 60 -2.98 -8.02 15.55
N LEU A 61 -3.53 -9.00 14.84
CA LEU A 61 -4.76 -8.82 14.07
C LEU A 61 -5.95 -8.47 14.97
N SER A 62 -6.02 -9.03 16.17
CA SER A 62 -7.11 -8.78 17.13
C SER A 62 -7.05 -7.39 17.78
N ASN A 63 -5.89 -6.73 17.73
CA ASN A 63 -5.68 -5.39 18.28
C ASN A 63 -5.49 -4.31 17.20
N ALA A 64 -5.54 -4.66 15.92
CA ALA A 64 -5.40 -3.73 14.80
C ALA A 64 -6.57 -2.73 14.75
N GLN A 65 -6.25 -1.43 14.71
CA GLN A 65 -7.25 -0.34 14.75
C GLN A 65 -7.24 0.49 13.47
N ASP A 66 -6.05 0.88 13.01
CA ASP A 66 -5.86 1.70 11.81
C ASP A 66 -5.67 0.82 10.57
N TYR A 67 -6.00 1.35 9.39
CA TYR A 67 -5.78 0.61 8.14
C TYR A 67 -4.30 0.19 7.98
N ARG A 68 -3.36 1.00 8.48
CA ARG A 68 -1.91 0.72 8.41
C ARG A 68 -1.53 -0.52 9.22
N ASP A 69 -2.21 -0.79 10.33
CA ASP A 69 -1.97 -1.99 11.13
C ASP A 69 -2.27 -3.25 10.31
N TYR A 70 -3.38 -3.22 9.56
CA TYR A 70 -3.76 -4.32 8.66
C TYR A 70 -2.79 -4.47 7.48
N VAL A 71 -2.28 -3.36 6.93
CA VAL A 71 -1.29 -3.39 5.84
C VAL A 71 0.04 -3.96 6.32
N ASP A 72 0.51 -3.52 7.49
CA ASP A 72 1.74 -4.02 8.10
C ASP A 72 1.62 -5.52 8.42
N PHE A 73 0.50 -5.92 9.02
CA PHE A 73 0.17 -7.32 9.23
C PHE A 73 0.20 -8.12 7.92
N ALA A 74 -0.51 -7.65 6.88
CA ALA A 74 -0.61 -8.29 5.57
C ALA A 74 0.75 -8.46 4.90
N TYR A 75 1.60 -7.45 5.00
CA TYR A 75 2.97 -7.50 4.48
C TYR A 75 3.79 -8.61 5.13
N TYR A 76 3.73 -8.75 6.46
CA TYR A 76 4.56 -9.71 7.18
C TYR A 76 4.02 -11.15 7.16
N ILE A 77 2.70 -11.34 7.21
CA ILE A 77 2.07 -12.66 7.23
C ILE A 77 2.27 -13.42 5.91
N SER A 78 2.42 -12.68 4.80
CA SER A 78 2.61 -13.21 3.43
C SER A 78 4.07 -13.34 3.00
N LYS A 79 5.04 -13.02 3.86
CA LYS A 79 6.47 -13.18 3.51
C LYS A 79 6.76 -14.64 3.15
N LYS A 80 7.37 -14.84 1.97
CA LYS A 80 7.59 -16.16 1.37
C LYS A 80 8.48 -17.10 2.18
N ASP A 81 9.40 -16.54 2.98
CA ASP A 81 10.31 -17.27 3.86
C ASP A 81 9.79 -17.41 5.31
N GLY A 82 8.60 -16.86 5.59
CA GLY A 82 7.88 -16.97 6.85
C GLY A 82 6.71 -17.95 6.78
N LEU A 83 5.53 -17.51 7.20
CA LEU A 83 4.29 -18.30 7.13
C LEU A 83 3.71 -18.38 5.71
N ALA A 84 4.03 -17.42 4.83
CA ALA A 84 3.54 -17.34 3.46
C ALA A 84 2.01 -17.50 3.33
N ASP A 85 1.26 -16.85 4.23
CA ASP A 85 -0.20 -16.98 4.30
C ASP A 85 -0.86 -15.81 3.54
N ASP A 86 -0.94 -16.00 2.23
CA ASP A 86 -1.53 -15.05 1.28
C ASP A 86 -3.04 -14.90 1.45
N ASP A 87 -3.74 -15.95 1.89
CA ASP A 87 -5.18 -15.92 2.14
C ASP A 87 -5.50 -14.96 3.29
N LEU A 88 -4.78 -15.07 4.41
CA LEU A 88 -4.97 -14.18 5.55
C LEU A 88 -4.49 -12.76 5.26
N SER A 89 -3.42 -12.59 4.48
CA SER A 89 -3.01 -11.29 3.95
C SER A 89 -4.11 -10.62 3.13
N LYS A 90 -4.75 -11.37 2.23
CA LYS A 90 -5.86 -10.88 1.41
C LYS A 90 -7.04 -10.40 2.24
N GLU A 91 -7.41 -11.14 3.29
CA GLU A 91 -8.47 -10.70 4.21
C GLU A 91 -8.07 -9.44 4.99
N ALA A 92 -6.80 -9.33 5.43
CA ALA A 92 -6.30 -8.12 6.08
C ALA A 92 -6.34 -6.91 5.14
N TYR A 93 -5.98 -7.06 3.86
CA TYR A 93 -6.13 -5.97 2.88
C TYR A 93 -7.59 -5.54 2.70
N LYS A 94 -8.55 -6.46 2.66
CA LYS A 94 -9.98 -6.10 2.61
C LYS A 94 -10.39 -5.28 3.85
N LEU A 95 -9.93 -5.67 5.04
CA LEU A 95 -10.15 -4.91 6.27
C LEU A 95 -9.49 -3.53 6.20
N ALA A 96 -8.25 -3.44 5.73
CA ALA A 96 -7.56 -2.17 5.53
C ALA A 96 -8.36 -1.23 4.62
N ILE A 97 -8.77 -1.71 3.44
CA ILE A 97 -9.56 -0.93 2.48
C ILE A 97 -10.86 -0.43 3.11
N SER A 98 -11.56 -1.27 3.90
CA SER A 98 -12.80 -0.87 4.58
C SER A 98 -12.63 0.23 5.64
N LYS A 99 -11.40 0.45 6.12
CA LYS A 99 -11.07 1.47 7.13
C LYS A 99 -10.58 2.78 6.51
N ILE A 100 -10.25 2.80 5.22
CA ILE A 100 -9.70 3.97 4.55
C ILE A 100 -10.78 5.02 4.32
N THR A 101 -10.47 6.25 4.70
CA THR A 101 -11.32 7.42 4.51
C THR A 101 -10.72 8.43 3.53
N LEU A 102 -9.39 8.45 3.38
CA LEU A 102 -8.68 9.40 2.54
C LEU A 102 -8.36 8.79 1.17
N PHE A 103 -8.60 9.56 0.10
CA PHE A 103 -8.25 9.19 -1.27
C PHE A 103 -6.78 8.75 -1.41
N ARG A 104 -5.85 9.55 -0.86
CA ARG A 104 -4.41 9.28 -0.92
C ARG A 104 -4.06 7.91 -0.34
N ASP A 105 -4.73 7.51 0.74
CA ASP A 105 -4.51 6.22 1.39
C ASP A 105 -5.05 5.08 0.50
N LEU A 106 -6.17 5.28 -0.19
CA LEU A 106 -6.73 4.31 -1.12
C LEU A 106 -5.82 4.09 -2.34
N ARG A 107 -5.28 5.17 -2.91
CA ARG A 107 -4.26 5.10 -3.97
C ARG A 107 -3.03 4.34 -3.51
N SER A 108 -2.53 4.64 -2.29
CA SER A 108 -1.39 3.95 -1.71
C SER A 108 -1.61 2.43 -1.60
N ILE A 109 -2.79 1.98 -1.18
CA ILE A 109 -3.13 0.55 -1.17
C ILE A 109 -3.12 -0.05 -2.57
N ALA A 110 -3.68 0.65 -3.55
CA ALA A 110 -3.67 0.18 -4.93
C ALA A 110 -2.23 -0.01 -5.45
N ASP A 111 -1.36 0.98 -5.22
CA ASP A 111 0.06 0.91 -5.58
C ASP A 111 0.76 -0.26 -4.88
N ILE A 112 0.51 -0.45 -3.57
CA ILE A 112 1.08 -1.54 -2.76
C ILE A 112 0.67 -2.92 -3.31
N LEU A 113 -0.58 -3.07 -3.77
CA LEU A 113 -1.13 -4.31 -4.31
C LEU A 113 -0.71 -4.55 -5.77
N ALA A 114 -0.45 -3.49 -6.53
CA ALA A 114 0.01 -3.58 -7.92
C ALA A 114 1.49 -3.97 -8.01
N LYS A 115 2.29 -3.59 -7.01
CA LYS A 115 3.74 -3.79 -7.03
C LYS A 115 4.16 -5.24 -6.71
N PRO A 116 4.79 -5.98 -7.65
CA PRO A 116 5.36 -7.28 -7.35
C PRO A 116 6.46 -7.19 -6.29
N LYS A 117 6.41 -8.06 -5.27
CA LYS A 117 7.35 -8.07 -4.14
C LYS A 117 7.44 -9.45 -3.49
N ASP A 118 8.22 -9.57 -2.42
CA ASP A 118 8.42 -10.81 -1.66
C ASP A 118 7.38 -11.03 -0.54
N SER A 119 6.25 -10.34 -0.65
CA SER A 119 5.01 -10.47 0.12
C SER A 119 3.80 -10.34 -0.82
N PHE A 120 2.59 -10.43 -0.28
CA PHE A 120 1.35 -10.42 -1.04
C PHE A 120 1.20 -9.19 -1.92
N TYR A 121 0.87 -9.44 -3.18
CA TYR A 121 0.42 -8.48 -4.18
C TYR A 121 -0.69 -9.17 -5.00
N ASP A 122 -1.65 -8.41 -5.52
CA ASP A 122 -2.78 -8.95 -6.29
C ASP A 122 -3.21 -7.86 -7.28
N GLU A 123 -2.78 -7.99 -8.54
CA GLU A 123 -3.08 -7.01 -9.59
C GLU A 123 -4.58 -6.82 -9.81
N ASN A 124 -5.40 -7.86 -9.64
CA ASN A 124 -6.84 -7.76 -9.81
C ASN A 124 -7.48 -6.99 -8.66
N MET A 125 -6.99 -7.20 -7.43
CA MET A 125 -7.40 -6.40 -6.29
C MET A 125 -6.93 -4.95 -6.48
N ALA A 126 -5.69 -4.71 -6.91
CA ALA A 126 -5.18 -3.38 -7.22
C ALA A 126 -6.06 -2.64 -8.24
N LYS A 127 -6.40 -3.29 -9.36
CA LYS A 127 -7.34 -2.76 -10.37
C LYS A 127 -8.70 -2.40 -9.77
N SER A 128 -9.20 -3.20 -8.83
CA SER A 128 -10.46 -2.90 -8.15
C SER A 128 -10.35 -1.67 -7.24
N VAL A 129 -9.25 -1.56 -6.49
CA VAL A 129 -8.99 -0.41 -5.60
C VAL A 129 -8.73 0.87 -6.39
N TYR A 130 -8.02 0.81 -7.53
CA TYR A 130 -7.86 1.97 -8.42
C TYR A 130 -9.20 2.47 -8.96
N LYS A 131 -10.12 1.57 -9.33
CA LYS A 131 -11.47 1.98 -9.76
C LYS A 131 -12.21 2.73 -8.65
N GLU A 132 -12.19 2.22 -7.43
CA GLU A 132 -12.78 2.90 -6.27
C GLU A 132 -12.10 4.26 -6.01
N ALA A 133 -10.78 4.35 -6.16
CA ALA A 133 -10.04 5.61 -6.02
C ALA A 133 -10.43 6.63 -7.09
N ILE A 134 -10.57 6.20 -8.35
CA ILE A 134 -11.03 7.05 -9.46
C ILE A 134 -12.45 7.56 -9.19
N GLU A 135 -13.35 6.72 -8.66
CA GLU A 135 -14.73 7.13 -8.31
C GLU A 135 -14.77 8.14 -7.16
N LYS A 136 -13.80 8.09 -6.24
CA LYS A 136 -13.69 9.03 -5.11
C LYS A 136 -12.91 10.30 -5.43
N ALA A 137 -12.11 10.31 -6.50
CA ALA A 137 -11.31 11.47 -6.88
C ALA A 137 -12.20 12.67 -7.23
N SER A 138 -11.83 13.82 -6.70
CA SER A 138 -12.64 15.04 -6.68
C SER A 138 -11.92 16.29 -7.19
N SER A 139 -10.61 16.20 -7.42
CA SER A 139 -9.79 17.30 -7.96
C SER A 139 -8.92 16.85 -9.12
N ALA A 140 -8.50 17.80 -9.96
CA ALA A 140 -7.65 17.52 -11.12
C ALA A 140 -6.35 16.81 -10.70
N TYR A 141 -5.74 17.27 -9.60
CA TYR A 141 -4.54 16.66 -9.02
C TYR A 141 -4.76 15.23 -8.51
N GLU A 142 -5.93 14.89 -7.97
CA GLU A 142 -6.22 13.52 -7.55
C GLU A 142 -6.26 12.57 -8.76
N TYR A 143 -6.96 12.95 -9.84
CA TYR A 143 -6.94 12.16 -11.09
C TYR A 143 -5.54 12.10 -11.70
N LEU A 144 -4.80 13.21 -11.70
CA LEU A 144 -3.42 13.26 -12.17
C LEU A 144 -2.55 12.21 -11.46
N THR A 145 -2.54 12.20 -10.13
CA THR A 145 -1.72 11.25 -9.36
C THR A 145 -2.14 9.78 -9.54
N LEU A 146 -3.41 9.51 -9.85
CA LEU A 146 -3.85 8.16 -10.23
C LEU A 146 -3.34 7.77 -11.62
N ALA A 147 -3.38 8.69 -12.58
CA ALA A 147 -2.89 8.44 -13.92
C ALA A 147 -1.38 8.14 -13.91
N GLU A 148 -0.62 8.88 -13.10
CA GLU A 148 0.81 8.62 -12.87
C GLU A 148 1.07 7.23 -12.26
N SER A 149 0.34 6.86 -11.20
CA SER A 149 0.41 5.51 -10.62
C SER A 149 0.12 4.42 -11.66
N LEU A 150 -0.87 4.65 -12.56
CA LEU A 150 -1.21 3.70 -13.61
C LEU A 150 -0.11 3.59 -14.69
N CYS A 151 0.65 4.65 -14.95
CA CYS A 151 1.78 4.63 -15.87
C CYS A 151 3.03 3.96 -15.30
N ASP A 152 3.20 3.93 -13.97
CA ASP A 152 4.42 3.46 -13.33
C ASP A 152 4.77 2.02 -13.75
N LYS A 153 5.99 1.87 -14.31
CA LYS A 153 6.56 0.61 -14.82
C LYS A 153 6.71 -0.47 -13.74
N SER A 154 6.75 -0.09 -12.47
CA SER A 154 6.84 -0.99 -11.31
C SER A 154 5.47 -1.39 -10.73
N LEU A 155 4.38 -0.78 -11.22
CA LEU A 155 3.00 -1.03 -10.83
C LEU A 155 2.26 -1.75 -11.98
N LEU A 156 1.12 -1.22 -12.43
CA LEU A 156 0.32 -1.84 -13.49
C LEU A 156 0.83 -1.50 -14.90
N ASN A 157 1.58 -0.41 -15.09
CA ASN A 157 2.05 0.08 -16.39
C ASN A 157 0.93 0.10 -17.47
N ASP A 158 -0.29 0.46 -17.07
CA ASP A 158 -1.48 0.50 -17.92
C ASP A 158 -1.65 1.91 -18.48
N LYS A 159 -0.77 2.26 -19.44
CA LYS A 159 -0.78 3.58 -20.09
C LYS A 159 -2.11 3.89 -20.81
N GLN A 160 -2.83 2.88 -21.28
CA GLN A 160 -4.14 3.07 -21.90
C GLN A 160 -5.16 3.51 -20.85
N TRP A 161 -5.19 2.86 -19.69
CA TRP A 161 -6.07 3.26 -18.61
C TRP A 161 -5.66 4.62 -18.01
N ALA A 162 -4.36 4.85 -17.83
CA ALA A 162 -3.84 6.16 -17.41
C ALA A 162 -4.32 7.30 -18.32
N LYS A 163 -4.28 7.10 -19.64
CA LYS A 163 -4.80 8.07 -20.62
C LYS A 163 -6.28 8.41 -20.41
N GLU A 164 -7.12 7.45 -20.01
CA GLU A 164 -8.51 7.74 -19.66
C GLU A 164 -8.63 8.53 -18.36
N VAL A 165 -7.78 8.26 -17.37
CA VAL A 165 -7.75 9.01 -16.10
C VAL A 165 -7.23 10.44 -16.29
N TYR A 166 -6.21 10.67 -17.12
CA TYR A 166 -5.76 12.01 -17.52
C TYR A 166 -6.90 12.83 -18.14
N LYS A 167 -7.75 12.22 -18.98
CA LYS A 167 -8.92 12.92 -19.54
C LYS A 167 -9.92 13.32 -18.45
N LEU A 168 -10.07 12.54 -17.38
CA LEU A 168 -10.90 12.91 -16.24
C LEU A 168 -10.30 14.11 -15.50
N ALA A 169 -8.98 14.13 -15.31
CA ALA A 169 -8.27 15.28 -14.73
C ALA A 169 -8.53 16.57 -15.55
N LEU A 170 -8.31 16.51 -16.87
CA LEU A 170 -8.54 17.63 -17.78
C LEU A 170 -9.99 18.13 -17.79
N LYS A 171 -10.96 17.23 -17.63
CA LYS A 171 -12.38 17.59 -17.64
C LYS A 171 -12.78 18.50 -16.48
N ILE A 172 -12.09 18.38 -15.34
CA ILE A 172 -12.40 19.16 -14.13
C ILE A 172 -11.36 20.24 -13.83
N ALA A 173 -10.21 20.22 -14.50
CA ALA A 173 -9.21 21.26 -14.43
C ALA A 173 -9.81 22.63 -14.80
N SER A 174 -9.43 23.63 -14.02
CA SER A 174 -10.03 24.97 -14.04
C SER A 174 -9.03 26.10 -13.98
N THR A 175 -7.78 25.83 -13.55
CA THR A 175 -6.71 26.84 -13.47
C THR A 175 -5.59 26.53 -14.48
N SER A 176 -4.80 27.56 -14.83
CA SER A 176 -3.59 27.35 -15.66
C SER A 176 -2.69 26.28 -15.05
N ASP A 177 -2.37 26.41 -13.75
CA ASP A 177 -1.51 25.48 -13.01
C ASP A 177 -1.98 24.02 -13.10
N GLU A 178 -3.29 23.76 -13.05
CA GLU A 178 -3.82 22.40 -13.17
C GLU A 178 -3.60 21.83 -14.58
N TYR A 179 -3.85 22.63 -15.62
CA TYR A 179 -3.61 22.22 -17.00
C TYR A 179 -2.12 22.03 -17.28
N GLU A 180 -1.26 22.93 -16.78
CA GLU A 180 0.19 22.84 -16.91
C GLU A 180 0.71 21.55 -16.26
N ALA A 181 0.36 21.29 -15.00
CA ALA A 181 0.77 20.09 -14.29
C ALA A 181 0.33 18.79 -15.00
N ILE A 182 -0.89 18.77 -15.56
CA ILE A 182 -1.36 17.64 -16.36
C ILE A 182 -0.54 17.49 -17.65
N ALA A 183 -0.26 18.59 -18.35
CA ALA A 183 0.52 18.58 -19.60
C ALA A 183 1.95 18.09 -19.38
N GLU A 184 2.63 18.59 -18.34
CA GLU A 184 3.97 18.14 -17.95
C GLU A 184 4.00 16.63 -17.66
N SER A 185 3.00 16.14 -16.93
CA SER A 185 2.89 14.73 -16.61
C SER A 185 2.61 13.86 -17.84
N ILE A 186 1.80 14.33 -18.80
CA ILE A 186 1.57 13.63 -20.09
C ILE A 186 2.85 13.57 -20.93
N LEU A 187 3.64 14.66 -20.93
CA LEU A 187 4.91 14.75 -21.67
C LEU A 187 6.01 13.85 -21.08
N ASN A 188 5.95 13.55 -19.79
CA ASN A 188 6.99 12.79 -19.11
C ASN A 188 7.18 11.38 -19.72
N GLU A 189 8.45 11.01 -19.97
CA GLU A 189 8.86 9.73 -20.59
C GLU A 189 8.49 8.49 -19.76
N ASP A 190 8.43 8.64 -18.43
CA ASP A 190 7.99 7.58 -17.53
C ASP A 190 6.46 7.43 -17.50
N ASN A 191 5.74 8.44 -18.01
CA ASN A 191 4.28 8.44 -18.13
C ASN A 191 3.85 8.10 -19.57
N LEU A 192 3.20 9.03 -20.28
CA LEU A 192 2.65 8.76 -21.60
C LEU A 192 3.60 9.08 -22.75
N ASP A 193 4.55 10.00 -22.55
CA ASP A 193 5.44 10.49 -23.61
C ASP A 193 4.67 10.96 -24.86
N ASP A 194 3.50 11.60 -24.65
CA ASP A 194 2.61 12.05 -25.72
C ASP A 194 2.80 13.56 -25.96
N GLU A 195 3.93 13.92 -26.59
CA GLU A 195 4.33 15.31 -26.83
C GLU A 195 3.24 16.12 -27.55
N LYS A 196 2.58 15.50 -28.53
CA LYS A 196 1.50 16.15 -29.27
C LYS A 196 0.35 16.52 -28.33
N TRP A 197 -0.11 15.57 -27.52
CA TRP A 197 -1.21 15.81 -26.60
C TRP A 197 -0.84 16.80 -25.50
N ALA A 198 0.37 16.70 -24.94
CA ALA A 198 0.86 17.67 -23.95
C ALA A 198 0.84 19.11 -24.50
N ASN A 199 1.32 19.33 -25.73
CA ASN A 199 1.29 20.65 -26.37
C ASN A 199 -0.13 21.20 -26.59
N GLU A 200 -1.11 20.34 -26.89
CA GLU A 200 -2.52 20.73 -26.98
C GLU A 200 -3.04 21.21 -25.61
N VAL A 201 -2.63 20.56 -24.51
CA VAL A 201 -3.01 20.93 -23.14
C VAL A 201 -2.30 22.21 -22.67
N PHE A 202 -0.99 22.37 -22.93
CA PHE A 202 -0.26 23.62 -22.63
C PHE A 202 -0.92 24.84 -23.28
N SER A 203 -1.40 24.68 -24.52
CA SER A 203 -2.11 25.75 -25.23
C SER A 203 -3.42 26.17 -24.56
N ILE A 204 -4.01 25.34 -23.69
CA ILE A 204 -5.18 25.69 -22.87
C ILE A 204 -4.73 26.49 -21.65
N SER A 205 -3.68 26.02 -20.96
CA SER A 205 -3.07 26.72 -19.81
C SER A 205 -2.69 28.16 -20.17
N SER A 206 -1.92 28.39 -21.24
CA SER A 206 -1.50 29.75 -21.63
C SER A 206 -2.67 30.70 -21.91
N LYS A 207 -3.77 30.19 -22.47
CA LYS A 207 -4.98 31.02 -22.71
C LYS A 207 -5.68 31.43 -21.43
N LEU A 208 -5.52 30.69 -20.33
CA LEU A 208 -6.08 31.03 -19.04
C LEU A 208 -5.23 32.08 -18.31
N GLU A 209 -3.92 32.14 -18.57
CA GLU A 209 -3.03 33.16 -18.00
C GLU A 209 -3.21 34.54 -18.64
N ASP A 210 -3.57 34.56 -19.92
CA ASP A 210 -3.82 35.80 -20.69
C ASP A 210 -5.17 36.47 -20.37
N ASN A 211 -6.04 35.84 -19.57
CA ASN A 211 -7.39 36.33 -19.21
C ASN A 211 -7.48 36.79 -17.75
#